data_AF-A0AA35QZ13-F1
#
_entry.id   AF-A0AA35QZ13-F1
#
_cell.length_a   1.000
_cell.length_b   1.000
_cell.length_c   1.000
_cell.angle_alpha   90.00
_cell.angle_beta   90.00
_cell.angle_gamma   90.00
#
_symmetry.space_group_name_H-M   'P 1'
#
loop_
_entity.id
_entity.type
_entity.pdbx_description
1 polymer ?
#
loop_
_entity_poly.entity_id
_entity_poly.type
_entity_poly.pdbx_seq_one_letter_code
_entity_poly.pdbx_strand_id
1 'polypeptide(L)'
;MLPTIGLVVDGKTKDFIKGFDELGGRDDFSTDLLEWRLGCGGAIDYSGNLLEPPLPASKKQLSVHSKQTIRDSALDSSDSDD
;
A
#
# COMPACT_ATOMS: atom_id res chain seq x y z
N MET A 1 -17.43 -0.27 -18.44
CA MET A 1 -17.04 0.44 -17.19
C MET A 1 -15.57 0.13 -16.95
N LEU A 2 -14.75 1.12 -16.56
CA LEU A 2 -13.35 0.90 -16.22
C LEU A 2 -13.18 0.87 -14.70
N PRO A 3 -12.37 -0.06 -14.15
CA PRO A 3 -12.03 -0.02 -12.73
C PRO A 3 -11.33 1.30 -12.41
N THR A 4 -11.59 1.85 -11.22
CA THR A 4 -11.03 3.15 -10.80
C THR A 4 -10.74 3.13 -9.31
N ILE A 5 -9.57 3.60 -8.90
CA ILE A 5 -9.21 3.81 -7.50
C ILE A 5 -9.24 5.32 -7.24
N GLY A 6 -10.08 5.77 -6.30
CA GLY A 6 -10.12 7.16 -5.85
C GLY A 6 -9.36 7.33 -4.53
N LEU A 7 -8.47 8.32 -4.47
CA LEU A 7 -7.74 8.67 -3.25
C LEU A 7 -8.43 9.84 -2.56
N VAL A 8 -8.88 9.62 -1.32
CA VAL A 8 -9.46 10.65 -0.46
C VAL A 8 -8.62 10.74 0.81
N VAL A 9 -8.00 11.90 1.02
CA VAL A 9 -7.14 12.18 2.18
C VAL A 9 -7.66 13.44 2.86
N ASP A 10 -7.85 13.39 4.18
CA ASP A 10 -8.44 14.47 4.98
C ASP A 10 -9.81 14.95 4.46
N GLY A 11 -10.64 13.99 4.03
CA GLY A 11 -11.97 14.26 3.48
C GLY A 11 -11.97 14.96 2.12
N LYS A 12 -10.81 15.12 1.48
CA LYS A 12 -10.67 15.73 0.16
C LYS A 12 -10.15 14.73 -0.84
N THR A 13 -10.76 14.71 -2.02
CA THR A 13 -10.27 13.93 -3.15
C THR A 13 -8.93 14.50 -3.61
N LYS A 14 -7.92 13.64 -3.68
CA LYS A 14 -6.55 13.98 -4.08
C LYS A 14 -6.19 13.47 -5.46
N ASP A 15 -6.59 12.24 -5.78
CA ASP A 15 -6.18 11.58 -7.02
C ASP A 15 -7.18 10.51 -7.47
N PHE A 16 -7.09 10.11 -8.74
CA PHE A 16 -7.85 9.01 -9.33
C PHE A 16 -6.99 8.19 -10.30
N ILE A 17 -6.83 6.90 -10.01
CA ILE A 17 -6.18 5.94 -10.91
C ILE A 17 -7.27 5.25 -11.72
N LYS A 18 -7.53 5.73 -12.95
CA LYS A 18 -8.56 5.21 -13.86
C LYS A 18 -8.00 4.09 -14.73
N GLY A 19 -8.76 3.02 -14.92
CA GLY A 19 -8.39 1.90 -15.81
C GLY A 19 -7.12 1.15 -15.41
N PHE A 20 -6.54 1.46 -14.25
CA PHE A 20 -5.19 1.04 -13.86
C PHE A 20 -4.10 1.45 -14.87
N ASP A 21 -4.33 2.47 -15.72
CA ASP A 21 -3.41 2.84 -16.80
C ASP A 21 -1.99 3.14 -16.28
N GLU A 22 -1.91 3.82 -15.13
CA GLU A 22 -0.66 4.18 -14.46
C GLU A 22 -0.01 3.01 -13.70
N LEU A 23 -0.71 1.88 -13.60
CA LEU A 23 -0.23 0.62 -13.04
C LEU A 23 0.01 -0.44 -14.14
N GLY A 24 -0.08 -0.06 -15.42
CA GLY A 24 0.12 -0.95 -16.57
C GLY A 24 -1.17 -1.46 -17.23
N GLY A 25 -2.32 -0.88 -16.92
CA GLY A 25 -3.62 -1.13 -17.57
C GLY A 25 -4.21 -2.51 -17.27
N ARG A 26 -3.74 -3.18 -16.22
CA ARG A 26 -4.15 -4.51 -15.78
C ARG A 26 -4.30 -4.52 -14.27
N ASP A 27 -4.90 -5.58 -13.73
CA ASP A 27 -5.04 -5.82 -12.29
C ASP A 27 -3.84 -6.56 -11.67
N ASP A 28 -2.93 -7.11 -12.50
CA ASP A 28 -1.70 -7.79 -12.08
C ASP A 28 -0.50 -6.83 -12.06
N PHE A 29 -0.52 -5.87 -11.13
CA PHE A 29 0.59 -4.95 -10.86
C PHE A 29 1.30 -5.29 -9.55
N SER A 30 2.58 -4.92 -9.44
CA SER A 30 3.34 -5.14 -8.20
C SER A 30 2.88 -4.22 -7.08
N THR A 31 3.05 -4.69 -5.84
CA THR A 31 2.82 -3.85 -4.64
C THR A 31 3.70 -2.62 -4.66
N ASP A 32 4.95 -2.74 -5.15
CA ASP A 32 5.87 -1.60 -5.25
C ASP A 32 5.31 -0.48 -6.14
N LEU A 33 4.70 -0.86 -7.28
CA LEU A 33 4.10 0.10 -8.22
C LEU A 33 2.83 0.73 -7.63
N LEU A 34 2.01 -0.06 -6.94
CA LEU A 34 0.85 0.46 -6.22
C LEU A 34 1.27 1.42 -5.10
N GLU A 35 2.27 1.06 -4.30
CA GLU A 35 2.80 1.87 -3.21
C GLU A 35 3.33 3.21 -3.74
N TRP A 36 4.15 3.18 -4.80
CA TRP A 36 4.62 4.39 -5.47
C TRP A 36 3.45 5.28 -5.92
N ARG A 37 2.43 4.69 -6.55
CA ARG A 37 1.28 5.47 -7.05
C ARG A 37 0.44 6.08 -5.93
N LEU A 38 0.23 5.36 -4.84
CA LEU A 38 -0.41 5.88 -3.63
C LEU A 38 0.42 6.98 -2.97
N GLY A 39 1.74 6.84 -3.01
CA GLY A 39 2.71 7.86 -2.57
C GLY A 39 2.61 9.15 -3.37
N CYS A 40 2.54 9.06 -4.71
CA CYS A 40 2.35 10.23 -5.57
C CYS A 40 1.06 10.99 -5.24
N GLY A 41 -0.02 10.28 -4.88
CA GLY A 41 -1.28 10.88 -4.46
C GLY A 41 -1.31 11.37 -3.01
N GLY A 42 -0.22 11.17 -2.26
CA GLY A 42 -0.09 11.57 -0.85
C GLY A 42 -1.01 10.79 0.09
N ALA A 43 -1.46 9.59 -0.29
CA ALA A 43 -2.27 8.73 0.57
C ALA A 43 -1.45 7.92 1.58
N ILE A 44 -0.14 7.76 1.32
CA ILE A 44 0.81 7.09 2.20
C ILE A 44 2.14 7.86 2.23
N ASP A 45 2.91 7.64 3.29
CA ASP A 45 4.29 8.11 3.40
C ASP A 45 5.20 7.17 2.60
N TYR A 46 5.47 7.53 1.34
CA TYR A 46 6.33 6.76 0.47
C TYR A 46 7.82 7.08 0.71
N SER A 47 8.63 6.02 0.87
CA SER A 47 10.05 6.15 1.19
C SER A 47 10.98 6.22 -0.03
N GLY A 48 10.45 5.94 -1.24
CA GLY A 48 11.21 5.94 -2.49
C GLY A 48 11.16 7.28 -3.24
N ASN A 49 11.66 7.27 -4.48
CA ASN A 49 11.63 8.43 -5.36
C ASN A 49 10.26 8.56 -6.05
N LEU A 50 9.58 9.69 -5.86
CA LEU A 50 8.26 9.95 -6.47
C LEU A 50 8.32 10.38 -7.95
N LEU A 51 9.50 10.78 -8.45
CA LEU A 51 9.68 11.25 -9.83
C LEU A 51 9.85 10.08 -10.81
N GLU A 52 10.34 8.95 -10.32
CA GLU A 52 10.62 7.77 -11.14
C GLU A 52 9.80 6.59 -10.63
N PRO A 53 8.96 5.97 -11.48
CA PRO A 53 8.24 4.78 -11.08
C PRO A 53 9.22 3.63 -10.79
N PRO A 54 8.93 2.77 -9.81
CA PRO A 54 9.76 1.61 -9.53
C PRO A 54 9.82 0.71 -10.75
N LEU A 55 11.03 0.34 -11.15
CA LEU A 55 11.23 -0.70 -12.16
C LEU A 55 10.61 -2.01 -11.63
N PRO A 56 10.09 -2.88 -12.51
CA PRO A 56 9.59 -4.20 -12.12
C PRO A 56 10.76 -5.02 -11.57
N ALA A 57 10.96 -4.95 -10.25
CA ALA A 57 12.02 -5.63 -9.54
C ALA A 57 11.54 -7.02 -9.11
N SER A 58 12.42 -8.01 -9.24
CA SER A 58 12.24 -9.35 -8.70
C SER A 58 11.99 -9.29 -7.18
N LYS A 59 10.80 -9.74 -6.78
CA LYS A 59 10.29 -9.96 -5.40
C LYS A 59 11.30 -9.62 -4.29
N LYS A 60 11.29 -8.38 -3.79
CA LYS A 60 11.99 -8.05 -2.54
C LYS A 60 11.06 -8.28 -1.35
N GLN A 61 11.66 -8.82 -0.30
CA GLN A 61 10.99 -9.16 0.96
C GLN A 61 10.51 -7.87 1.66
N LEU A 62 9.21 -7.82 1.95
CA LEU A 62 8.55 -6.69 2.60
C LEU A 62 9.20 -6.39 3.96
N SER A 63 9.79 -5.21 4.10
CA SER A 63 10.18 -4.67 5.41
C SER A 63 8.95 -4.06 6.06
N VAL A 64 8.25 -4.87 6.84
CA VAL A 64 7.17 -4.41 7.71
C VAL A 64 7.77 -3.44 8.73
N HIS A 65 7.59 -2.14 8.51
CA HIS A 65 7.81 -1.15 9.57
C HIS A 65 6.78 -1.43 10.66
N SER A 66 7.22 -2.07 11.74
CA SER A 66 6.39 -2.32 12.92
C SER A 66 6.00 -0.97 13.53
N LYS A 67 4.75 -0.55 13.28
CA LYS A 67 4.14 0.48 14.12
C LYS A 67 4.04 -0.12 15.52
N GLN A 68 4.88 0.35 16.44
CA GLN A 68 4.82 -0.03 17.84
C GLN A 68 3.41 0.30 18.38
N THR A 69 2.58 -0.71 18.56
CA THR A 69 1.34 -0.58 19.31
C THR A 69 1.67 -0.75 20.78
N ILE A 70 1.64 0.35 21.54
CA ILE A 70 1.59 0.30 23.01
C ILE A 70 0.18 -0.16 23.37
N ARG A 71 -0.04 -1.48 23.40
CA ARG A 71 -1.17 -2.08 24.11
C ARG A 71 -0.63 -3.17 25.01
N ASP A 72 -0.79 -2.86 26.28
CA ASP A 72 -0.49 -3.60 27.50
C ASP A 72 -0.43 -5.13 27.35
N SER A 73 0.70 -5.67 27.77
CA SER A 73 0.93 -7.10 28.01
C SER A 73 0.09 -7.58 29.19
N ALA A 74 -0.89 -8.44 28.94
CA ALA A 74 -1.40 -9.37 29.94
C ALA A 74 -1.37 -10.79 29.35
N LEU A 75 -0.51 -11.60 29.94
CA LEU A 75 -0.39 -13.03 29.78
C LEU A 75 -1.75 -13.67 30.05
N ASP A 76 -2.24 -14.53 29.17
CA ASP A 76 -3.09 -15.66 29.60
C ASP A 76 -2.90 -16.85 28.67
N SER A 77 -2.08 -17.79 29.13
CA SER A 77 -2.02 -19.15 28.61
C SER A 77 -3.26 -19.90 29.09
N SER A 78 -4.05 -20.46 28.18
CA SER A 78 -4.74 -21.70 28.49
C SER A 78 -5.02 -22.56 27.26
N ASP A 79 -4.70 -23.83 27.46
CA ASP A 79 -4.65 -24.99 26.59
C ASP A 79 -6.01 -25.74 26.64
N SER A 80 -6.52 -26.20 25.48
CA SER A 80 -7.37 -27.41 25.37
C SER A 80 -7.68 -27.77 23.92
N ASP A 81 -7.13 -28.91 23.52
CA ASP A 81 -7.49 -29.77 22.38
C ASP A 81 -8.99 -30.14 22.34
N ASP A 82 -9.56 -30.19 21.14
CA ASP A 82 -10.58 -31.18 20.70
C ASP A 82 -10.43 -31.50 19.20
#